data_AF-A0A2V8S054-F1
#
_entry.id   AF-A0A2V8S054-F1
#
_cell.length_a   1.000
_cell.length_b   1.000
_cell.length_c   1.000
_cell.angle_alpha   90.00
_cell.angle_beta   90.00
_cell.angle_gamma   90.00
#
_symmetry.space_group_name_H-M   'P 1'
#
loop_
_entity.id
_entity.type
_entity.pdbx_description
1 polymer ?
#
loop_
_entity_poly.entity_id
_entity_poly.type
_entity_poly.pdbx_seq_one_letter_code
_entity_poly.pdbx_strand_id
1 'polypeptide(L)'
;MRDQAHAAGMTVALVHVTMRLSEFITVYLAAAAPVGVAYFMRQHMAHTHHATQLLRAAAVALLWPLTLSAHLLKQKRSARRERSADNARHTYETRITKAERALVNTLHQTDDLLHDAYSLRGARARQAATDARASVERFVGLALAVATERSVAEPTERELELYRVAGRKGDDLLVAGRCVRRRNRARLHAHHEQARTDLIHALAELLETVEHNLPARAAGAETFAQLYWLVIRVFAQATDLLSLLDDRAAATSVARLLDAACAWARRHEVLALPRTNAAQIGGALCQPSTQPTNLTHPTPQPTA
;
A
#
# COMPACT_ATOMS: atom_id res chain seq x y z
N MET A 1 -34.95 0.83 -45.35
CA MET A 1 -33.74 -0.01 -45.35
C MET A 1 -33.51 -0.49 -43.92
N ARG A 2 -33.88 -1.74 -43.63
CA ARG A 2 -33.67 -2.40 -42.34
C ARG A 2 -33.01 -3.74 -42.62
N ASP A 3 -31.87 -3.95 -41.98
CA ASP A 3 -30.98 -5.09 -42.12
C ASP A 3 -31.61 -6.40 -41.59
N GLN A 4 -31.44 -7.46 -42.37
CA GLN A 4 -31.67 -8.84 -41.94
C GLN A 4 -30.37 -9.37 -41.31
N ALA A 5 -30.39 -9.60 -40.00
CA ALA A 5 -29.40 -10.43 -39.32
C ALA A 5 -30.07 -11.75 -38.90
N HIS A 6 -30.02 -12.76 -39.77
CA HIS A 6 -30.38 -14.12 -39.40
C HIS A 6 -29.21 -14.75 -38.62
N ALA A 7 -29.48 -15.09 -37.36
CA ALA A 7 -28.58 -15.82 -36.49
C ALA A 7 -28.34 -17.24 -37.04
N ALA A 8 -27.11 -17.52 -37.49
CA ALA A 8 -26.66 -18.87 -37.80
C ALA A 8 -26.22 -19.58 -36.51
N GLY A 9 -27.16 -20.24 -35.83
CA GLY A 9 -26.84 -21.22 -34.80
C GLY A 9 -26.38 -22.52 -35.44
N MET A 10 -25.08 -22.82 -35.41
CA MET A 10 -24.57 -24.15 -35.76
C MET A 10 -24.88 -25.12 -34.62
N THR A 11 -25.99 -25.86 -34.74
CA THR A 11 -26.22 -27.08 -33.97
C THR A 11 -25.48 -28.23 -34.63
N VAL A 12 -24.31 -28.58 -34.10
CA VAL A 12 -23.59 -29.79 -34.50
C VAL A 12 -24.32 -30.99 -33.91
N ALA A 13 -24.98 -31.78 -34.76
CA ALA A 13 -25.52 -33.08 -34.38
C ALA A 13 -24.34 -34.03 -34.08
N LEU A 14 -24.10 -34.32 -32.80
CA LEU A 14 -23.17 -35.37 -32.37
C LEU A 14 -23.78 -36.73 -32.74
N VAL A 15 -23.44 -37.22 -33.93
CA VAL A 15 -23.71 -38.60 -34.33
C VAL A 15 -22.97 -39.53 -33.36
N HIS A 16 -23.69 -40.47 -32.73
CA HIS A 16 -23.09 -41.51 -31.90
C HIS A 16 -22.25 -42.44 -32.78
N VAL A 17 -20.95 -42.17 -32.85
CA VAL A 17 -19.97 -43.06 -33.48
C VAL A 17 -19.55 -44.09 -32.45
N THR A 18 -19.85 -45.36 -32.69
CA THR A 18 -19.33 -46.48 -31.91
C THR A 18 -17.85 -46.70 -32.24
N MET A 19 -16.99 -45.94 -31.57
CA MET A 19 -15.53 -46.09 -31.70
C MET A 19 -15.08 -47.48 -31.23
N ARG A 20 -14.24 -48.14 -32.02
CA ARG A 20 -13.60 -49.39 -31.57
C ARG A 20 -12.62 -49.07 -30.44
N LEU A 21 -12.52 -49.96 -29.45
CA LEU A 21 -11.63 -49.79 -28.29
C LEU A 21 -10.17 -49.50 -28.71
N SER A 22 -9.71 -50.12 -29.80
CA SER A 22 -8.37 -49.90 -30.37
C SER A 22 -8.17 -48.49 -30.91
N GLU A 23 -9.17 -47.90 -31.56
CA GLU A 23 -9.13 -46.53 -32.08
C GLU A 23 -9.08 -45.53 -30.91
N PHE A 24 -9.86 -45.78 -29.86
CA PHE A 24 -9.86 -44.96 -28.65
C PHE A 24 -8.49 -44.96 -27.96
N ILE A 25 -7.88 -46.14 -27.77
CA ILE A 25 -6.54 -46.28 -27.17
C ILE A 25 -5.49 -45.55 -28.02
N THR A 26 -5.57 -45.65 -29.34
CA THR A 26 -4.61 -45.01 -30.26
C THR A 26 -4.71 -43.49 -30.19
N VAL A 27 -5.93 -42.95 -30.22
CA VAL A 27 -6.17 -41.49 -30.07
C VAL A 27 -5.72 -41.00 -28.70
N TYR A 28 -5.98 -41.76 -27.64
CA TYR A 28 -5.57 -41.42 -26.28
C TYR A 28 -4.04 -41.35 -26.12
N LEU A 29 -3.32 -42.36 -26.63
CA LEU A 29 -1.86 -42.41 -26.59
C LEU A 29 -1.23 -41.32 -27.46
N ALA A 30 -1.80 -41.04 -28.64
CA ALA A 30 -1.35 -39.95 -29.51
C ALA A 30 -1.50 -38.58 -28.82
N ALA A 31 -2.62 -38.35 -28.12
CA ALA A 31 -2.84 -37.11 -27.36
C ALA A 31 -1.95 -37.00 -26.10
N ALA A 32 -1.54 -38.13 -25.53
CA ALA A 32 -0.68 -38.19 -24.34
C ALA A 32 0.81 -37.90 -24.66
N ALA A 33 1.28 -38.23 -25.86
CA ALA A 33 2.69 -38.16 -26.24
C ALA A 33 3.33 -36.75 -26.06
N PRO A 34 2.70 -35.64 -26.47
CA PRO A 34 3.25 -34.29 -26.27
C PRO A 34 3.46 -33.94 -24.80
N VAL A 35 2.57 -34.41 -23.91
CA VAL A 35 2.64 -34.14 -22.46
C VAL A 35 3.81 -34.89 -21.82
N GLY A 36 3.99 -36.17 -22.19
CA GLY A 36 5.12 -36.98 -21.74
C GLY A 36 6.48 -36.40 -22.17
N VAL A 37 6.59 -36.00 -23.44
CA VAL A 37 7.82 -35.41 -23.99
C VAL A 37 8.13 -34.06 -23.33
N ALA A 38 7.13 -33.19 -23.14
CA ALA A 38 7.32 -31.91 -22.46
C ALA A 38 7.76 -32.07 -21.00
N TYR A 39 7.23 -33.07 -20.29
CA TYR A 39 7.65 -33.39 -18.92
C TYR A 39 9.09 -33.91 -18.86
N PHE A 40 9.45 -34.82 -19.79
CA PHE A 40 10.78 -35.38 -19.90
C PHE A 40 11.85 -34.31 -20.17
N MET A 41 11.58 -33.40 -21.13
CA MET A 41 12.47 -32.28 -21.45
C MET A 41 12.70 -31.34 -20.25
N ARG A 42 11.66 -31.07 -19.45
CA ARG A 42 11.77 -30.23 -18.24
C ARG A 42 12.62 -30.86 -17.14
N GLN A 43 12.61 -32.19 -17.01
CA GLN A 43 13.38 -32.90 -15.98
C GLN A 43 14.82 -33.21 -16.39
N HIS A 44 15.12 -33.23 -17.69
CA HIS A 44 16.46 -33.48 -18.21
C HIS A 44 17.53 -32.46 -17.77
N MET A 45 17.10 -31.28 -17.30
CA MET A 45 17.96 -30.23 -16.74
C MET A 45 18.48 -30.57 -15.32
N ALA A 46 17.89 -31.56 -14.63
CA ALA A 46 18.31 -32.00 -13.30
C ALA A 46 18.99 -33.38 -13.39
N HIS A 47 20.30 -33.43 -13.07
CA HIS A 47 21.23 -34.56 -13.28
C HIS A 47 20.89 -35.86 -12.51
N THR A 48 19.77 -36.52 -12.81
CA THR A 48 19.35 -37.77 -12.16
C THR A 48 19.11 -38.89 -13.17
N HIS A 49 19.30 -40.15 -12.72
CA HIS A 49 19.33 -41.37 -13.55
C HIS A 49 18.20 -41.47 -14.62
N HIS A 50 18.61 -41.61 -15.90
CA HIS A 50 17.74 -41.64 -17.09
C HIS A 50 16.57 -42.63 -17.06
N ALA A 51 16.79 -43.85 -16.57
CA ALA A 51 15.75 -44.88 -16.59
C ALA A 51 14.52 -44.50 -15.74
N THR A 52 14.75 -43.88 -14.58
CA THR A 52 13.67 -43.44 -13.69
C THR A 52 12.89 -42.25 -14.24
N GLN A 53 13.53 -41.39 -15.04
CA GLN A 53 12.91 -40.24 -15.68
C GLN A 53 11.98 -40.67 -16.84
N LEU A 54 12.38 -41.67 -17.62
CA LEU A 54 11.55 -42.22 -18.69
C LEU A 54 10.27 -42.87 -18.15
N LEU A 55 10.38 -43.67 -17.09
CA LEU A 55 9.22 -44.28 -16.44
C LEU A 55 8.25 -43.23 -15.86
N ARG A 56 8.79 -42.16 -15.25
CA ARG A 56 7.98 -41.03 -14.77
C ARG A 56 7.32 -40.26 -15.90
N ALA A 57 8.02 -40.03 -17.01
CA ALA A 57 7.47 -39.37 -18.18
C ALA A 57 6.34 -40.19 -18.83
N ALA A 58 6.51 -41.52 -18.93
CA ALA A 58 5.48 -42.43 -19.42
C ALA A 58 4.26 -42.46 -18.50
N ALA A 59 4.46 -42.49 -17.17
CA ALA A 59 3.37 -42.40 -16.19
C ALA A 59 2.62 -41.07 -16.27
N VAL A 60 3.33 -39.95 -16.46
CA VAL A 60 2.72 -38.62 -16.64
C VAL A 60 1.95 -38.52 -17.96
N ALA A 61 2.44 -39.15 -19.04
CA ALA A 61 1.73 -39.25 -20.30
C ALA A 61 0.44 -40.08 -20.15
N LEU A 62 0.49 -41.24 -19.50
CA LEU A 62 -0.69 -42.08 -19.25
C LEU A 62 -1.72 -41.43 -18.31
N LEU A 63 -1.28 -40.55 -17.41
CA LEU A 63 -2.15 -39.82 -16.48
C LEU A 63 -2.33 -38.35 -16.87
N TRP A 64 -2.13 -38.00 -18.14
CA TRP A 64 -2.14 -36.61 -18.62
C TRP A 64 -3.40 -35.80 -18.24
N PRO A 65 -4.64 -36.35 -18.19
CA PRO A 65 -5.81 -35.55 -17.83
C PRO A 65 -5.77 -35.10 -16.37
N LEU A 66 -5.25 -35.96 -15.47
CA LEU A 66 -5.11 -35.67 -14.05
C LEU A 66 -3.93 -34.74 -13.77
N THR A 67 -2.81 -34.91 -14.48
CA THR A 67 -1.64 -34.04 -14.30
C THR A 67 -1.87 -32.65 -14.88
N LEU A 68 -2.55 -32.54 -16.03
CA LEU A 68 -2.94 -31.26 -16.64
C LEU A 68 -3.93 -30.50 -15.75
N SER A 69 -4.97 -31.17 -15.24
CA SER A 69 -5.94 -30.56 -14.33
C SER A 69 -5.30 -30.12 -13.01
N ALA A 70 -4.39 -30.92 -12.43
CA ALA A 70 -3.61 -30.53 -11.27
C ALA A 70 -2.70 -29.31 -11.56
N HIS A 71 -2.08 -29.25 -12.74
CA HIS A 71 -1.26 -28.11 -13.17
C HIS A 71 -2.10 -26.83 -13.34
N LEU A 72 -3.25 -26.93 -13.99
CA LEU A 72 -4.19 -25.82 -14.17
C LEU A 72 -4.75 -25.33 -12.82
N LEU A 73 -5.04 -26.24 -11.89
CA LEU A 73 -5.45 -25.89 -10.53
C LEU A 73 -4.32 -25.19 -9.76
N LYS A 74 -3.08 -25.66 -9.90
CA LYS A 74 -1.90 -25.00 -9.31
C LYS A 74 -1.71 -23.59 -9.89
N GLN A 75 -1.79 -23.43 -11.21
CA GLN A 75 -1.72 -22.11 -11.88
C GLN A 75 -2.86 -21.17 -11.46
N LYS A 76 -4.10 -21.67 -11.35
CA LYS A 76 -5.22 -20.87 -10.84
C LYS A 76 -5.01 -20.46 -9.38
N ARG A 77 -4.46 -21.34 -8.55
CA ARG A 77 -4.14 -21.05 -7.14
C ARG A 77 -3.01 -20.02 -7.01
N SER A 78 -1.94 -20.13 -7.81
CA SER A 78 -0.86 -19.13 -7.81
C SER A 78 -1.34 -17.78 -8.31
N ALA A 79 -2.07 -17.74 -9.44
CA ALA A 79 -2.64 -16.51 -9.97
C ALA A 79 -3.66 -15.87 -9.00
N ARG A 80 -4.46 -16.67 -8.29
CA ARG A 80 -5.38 -16.17 -7.26
C ARG A 80 -4.63 -15.60 -6.05
N ARG A 81 -3.52 -16.21 -5.65
CA ARG A 81 -2.66 -15.70 -4.56
C ARG A 81 -2.00 -14.38 -4.95
N GLU A 82 -1.46 -14.28 -6.15
CA GLU A 82 -0.88 -13.04 -6.69
C GLU A 82 -1.92 -11.93 -6.75
N ARG A 83 -3.09 -12.19 -7.35
CA ARG A 83 -4.20 -11.20 -7.37
C ARG A 83 -4.67 -10.79 -5.98
N SER A 84 -4.68 -11.71 -5.02
CA SER A 84 -5.06 -11.38 -3.64
C SER A 84 -4.02 -10.49 -2.95
N ALA A 85 -2.74 -10.74 -3.20
CA ALA A 85 -1.66 -9.91 -2.67
C ALA A 85 -1.65 -8.52 -3.33
N ASP A 86 -1.88 -8.44 -4.64
CA ASP A 86 -1.99 -7.18 -5.37
C ASP A 86 -3.20 -6.36 -4.92
N ASN A 87 -4.36 -7.00 -4.71
CA ASN A 87 -5.54 -6.32 -4.18
C ASN A 87 -5.32 -5.79 -2.76
N ALA A 88 -4.66 -6.56 -1.88
CA ALA A 88 -4.33 -6.12 -0.53
C ALA A 88 -3.37 -4.92 -0.55
N ARG A 89 -2.35 -4.96 -1.41
CA ARG A 89 -1.41 -3.86 -1.61
C ARG A 89 -2.07 -2.61 -2.16
N HIS A 90 -2.95 -2.76 -3.15
CA HIS A 90 -3.72 -1.64 -3.70
C HIS A 90 -4.65 -1.01 -2.64
N THR A 91 -5.27 -1.83 -1.80
CA THR A 91 -6.10 -1.36 -0.67
C THR A 91 -5.26 -0.60 0.35
N TYR A 92 -4.01 -1.00 0.57
CA TYR A 92 -3.09 -0.32 1.48
C TYR A 92 -2.59 1.02 0.90
N GLU A 93 -2.15 1.05 -0.35
CA GLU A 93 -1.71 2.27 -1.05
C GLU A 93 -2.85 3.30 -1.16
N THR A 94 -4.09 2.85 -1.40
CA THR A 94 -5.27 3.75 -1.42
C THR A 94 -5.60 4.34 -0.05
N ARG A 95 -5.35 3.61 1.05
CA ARG A 95 -5.51 4.15 2.40
C ARG A 95 -4.45 5.20 2.73
N ILE A 96 -3.19 4.93 2.37
CA ILE A 96 -2.09 5.89 2.56
C ILE A 96 -2.37 7.18 1.78
N THR A 97 -2.67 7.07 0.49
CA THR A 97 -2.97 8.25 -0.35
C THR A 97 -4.20 9.02 0.13
N LYS A 98 -5.21 8.33 0.70
CA LYS A 98 -6.35 9.01 1.34
C LYS A 98 -5.94 9.77 2.60
N ALA A 99 -5.13 9.16 3.46
CA ALA A 99 -4.63 9.80 4.68
C ALA A 99 -3.70 10.98 4.38
N GLU A 100 -2.78 10.82 3.42
CA GLU A 100 -1.92 11.87 2.89
C GLU A 100 -2.73 13.07 2.40
N ARG A 101 -3.72 12.85 1.51
CA ARG A 101 -4.58 13.92 1.01
C ARG A 101 -5.36 14.62 2.12
N ALA A 102 -5.85 13.87 3.11
CA ALA A 102 -6.55 14.45 4.25
C ALA A 102 -5.65 15.37 5.07
N LEU A 103 -4.40 14.95 5.31
CA LEU A 103 -3.39 15.73 6.02
C LEU A 103 -2.99 16.99 5.24
N VAL A 104 -2.65 16.84 3.95
CA VAL A 104 -2.28 17.94 3.05
C VAL A 104 -3.41 18.96 2.93
N ASN A 105 -4.66 18.52 2.79
CA ASN A 105 -5.82 19.42 2.75
C ASN A 105 -6.00 20.21 4.05
N THR A 106 -5.74 19.57 5.21
CA THR A 106 -5.85 20.26 6.51
C THR A 106 -4.71 21.27 6.70
N LEU A 107 -3.50 20.95 6.22
CA LEU A 107 -2.39 21.91 6.17
C LEU A 107 -2.70 23.09 5.24
N HIS A 108 -3.35 22.84 4.10
CA HIS A 108 -3.79 23.91 3.19
C HIS A 108 -4.82 24.83 3.84
N GLN A 109 -5.83 24.27 4.51
CA GLN A 109 -6.80 25.05 5.29
C GLN A 109 -6.13 25.88 6.40
N THR A 110 -5.04 25.35 6.98
CA THR A 110 -4.24 26.07 7.98
C THR A 110 -3.53 27.27 7.35
N ASP A 111 -2.92 27.11 6.17
CA ASP A 111 -2.28 28.22 5.43
C ASP A 111 -3.30 29.27 4.98
N ASP A 112 -4.47 28.85 4.48
CA ASP A 112 -5.55 29.76 4.06
C ASP A 112 -6.04 30.63 5.24
N LEU A 113 -6.31 30.01 6.41
CA LEU A 113 -6.69 30.76 7.61
C LEU A 113 -5.57 31.69 8.09
N LEU A 114 -4.32 31.27 8.01
CA LEU A 114 -3.17 32.11 8.35
C LEU A 114 -3.01 33.29 7.39
N HIS A 115 -3.31 33.10 6.10
CA HIS A 115 -3.30 34.15 5.09
C HIS A 115 -4.36 35.21 5.38
N ASP A 116 -5.61 34.77 5.58
CA ASP A 116 -6.76 35.65 5.76
C ASP A 116 -6.71 36.43 7.07
N ALA A 117 -6.29 35.79 8.17
CA ALA A 117 -6.36 36.38 9.50
C ALA A 117 -5.09 37.11 9.94
N TYR A 118 -3.92 36.78 9.37
CA TYR A 118 -2.62 37.22 9.92
C TYR A 118 -1.61 37.78 8.92
N SER A 119 -1.99 38.04 7.66
CA SER A 119 -1.17 38.54 6.53
C SER A 119 0.32 38.85 6.77
N LEU A 120 0.69 39.84 7.60
CA LEU A 120 2.09 40.20 7.93
C LEU A 120 2.70 39.44 9.13
N ARG A 121 1.94 39.18 10.20
CA ARG A 121 2.44 38.45 11.39
C ARG A 121 2.50 36.93 11.16
N GLY A 122 1.62 36.42 10.30
CA GLY A 122 1.49 35.00 9.97
C GLY A 122 2.51 34.50 8.94
N ALA A 123 3.34 35.36 8.34
CA ALA A 123 4.26 34.95 7.26
C ALA A 123 5.15 33.75 7.64
N ARG A 124 5.69 33.73 8.86
CA ARG A 124 6.50 32.61 9.35
C ARG A 124 5.68 31.33 9.56
N ALA A 125 4.48 31.44 10.14
CA ALA A 125 3.60 30.29 10.33
C ALA A 125 3.11 29.71 9.00
N ARG A 126 2.88 30.55 7.99
CA ARG A 126 2.53 30.15 6.63
C ARG A 126 3.66 29.40 5.94
N GLN A 127 4.88 29.90 6.09
CA GLN A 127 6.07 29.21 5.59
C GLN A 127 6.20 27.84 6.28
N ALA A 128 6.05 27.77 7.60
CA ALA A 128 6.08 26.50 8.33
C ALA A 128 4.98 25.51 7.88
N ALA A 129 3.75 26.00 7.61
CA ALA A 129 2.68 25.16 7.06
C ALA A 129 3.00 24.63 5.65
N THR A 130 3.61 25.47 4.81
CA THR A 130 4.07 25.10 3.47
C THR A 130 5.19 24.06 3.52
N ASP A 131 6.15 24.25 4.42
CA ASP A 131 7.28 23.34 4.62
C ASP A 131 6.83 22.00 5.21
N ALA A 132 5.86 22.01 6.14
CA ALA A 132 5.22 20.81 6.65
C ALA A 132 4.53 20.02 5.52
N ARG A 133 3.79 20.71 4.63
CA ARG A 133 3.17 20.07 3.46
C ARG A 133 4.20 19.42 2.54
N ALA A 134 5.24 20.17 2.15
CA ALA A 134 6.30 19.64 1.29
C ALA A 134 7.02 18.45 1.93
N SER A 135 7.19 18.46 3.26
CA SER A 135 7.80 17.37 4.01
C SER A 135 6.91 16.13 4.07
N VAL A 136 5.59 16.28 4.22
CA VAL A 136 4.62 15.17 4.15
C VAL A 136 4.70 14.45 2.81
N GLU A 137 4.56 15.20 1.70
CA GLU A 137 4.58 14.63 0.34
C GLU A 137 5.90 13.90 0.06
N ARG A 138 7.03 14.52 0.43
CA ARG A 138 8.36 13.92 0.26
C ARG A 138 8.52 12.64 1.09
N PHE A 139 8.11 12.67 2.36
CA PHE A 139 8.22 11.52 3.25
C PHE A 139 7.34 10.36 2.76
N VAL A 140 6.07 10.61 2.43
CA VAL A 140 5.14 9.58 1.93
C VAL A 140 5.66 8.97 0.63
N GLY A 141 6.12 9.80 -0.32
CA GLY A 141 6.70 9.32 -1.57
C GLY A 141 7.90 8.40 -1.36
N LEU A 142 8.81 8.77 -0.44
CA LEU A 142 9.97 7.95 -0.10
C LEU A 142 9.59 6.68 0.67
N ALA A 143 8.64 6.76 1.61
CA ALA A 143 8.16 5.61 2.38
C ALA A 143 7.52 4.56 1.46
N LEU A 144 6.68 4.99 0.51
CA LEU A 144 6.13 4.11 -0.51
C LEU A 144 7.22 3.51 -1.39
N ALA A 145 8.20 4.31 -1.85
CA ALA A 145 9.32 3.81 -2.64
C ALA A 145 10.10 2.71 -1.89
N VAL A 146 10.43 2.93 -0.61
CA VAL A 146 11.10 1.95 0.25
C VAL A 146 10.25 0.69 0.43
N ALA A 147 8.95 0.82 0.67
CA ALA A 147 8.04 -0.31 0.83
C ALA A 147 7.90 -1.14 -0.46
N THR A 148 8.03 -0.51 -1.63
CA THR A 148 8.00 -1.20 -2.92
C THR A 148 9.30 -1.93 -3.25
N GLU A 149 10.41 -1.55 -2.62
CA GLU A 149 11.73 -2.06 -2.94
C GLU A 149 11.93 -3.50 -2.43
N ARG A 150 11.96 -4.46 -3.36
CA ARG A 150 12.24 -5.86 -3.02
C ARG A 150 13.71 -6.04 -2.66
N SER A 151 13.97 -6.58 -1.47
CA SER A 151 15.32 -6.74 -0.90
C SER A 151 16.22 -7.73 -1.66
N VAL A 152 15.66 -8.64 -2.44
CA VAL A 152 16.38 -9.74 -3.14
C VAL A 152 16.13 -9.74 -4.66
N ALA A 153 15.51 -8.70 -5.22
CA ALA A 153 15.27 -8.71 -6.67
C ALA A 153 16.56 -8.47 -7.48
N GLU A 154 16.61 -9.08 -8.66
CA GLU A 154 17.71 -8.92 -9.61
C GLU A 154 17.86 -7.46 -10.06
N PRO A 155 19.08 -6.98 -10.34
CA PRO A 155 19.29 -5.63 -10.84
C PRO A 155 18.44 -5.40 -12.10
N THR A 156 17.78 -4.25 -12.14
CA THR A 156 16.95 -3.85 -13.28
C THR A 156 17.82 -3.57 -14.50
N GLU A 157 17.26 -3.68 -15.71
CA GLU A 157 18.01 -3.40 -16.94
C GLU A 157 18.62 -2.00 -16.93
N ARG A 158 17.90 -1.00 -16.41
CA ARG A 158 18.39 0.38 -16.24
C ARG A 158 19.61 0.48 -15.33
N GLU A 159 19.68 -0.33 -14.27
CA GLU A 159 20.86 -0.37 -13.39
C GLU A 159 22.07 -1.02 -14.06
N LEU A 160 21.83 -1.92 -15.03
CA LEU A 160 22.86 -2.58 -15.82
C LEU A 160 23.33 -1.73 -17.01
N GLU A 161 22.48 -0.87 -17.57
CA GLU A 161 22.78 -0.07 -18.76
C GLU A 161 24.07 0.74 -18.64
N LEU A 162 24.29 1.41 -17.50
CA LEU A 162 25.47 2.25 -17.30
C LEU A 162 26.78 1.46 -17.37
N TYR A 163 26.77 0.22 -16.87
CA TYR A 163 27.94 -0.68 -16.91
C TYR A 163 28.08 -1.43 -18.22
N ARG A 164 26.96 -1.67 -18.90
CA ARG A 164 26.94 -2.19 -20.27
C ARG A 164 27.59 -1.19 -21.23
N VAL A 165 27.27 0.11 -21.11
CA VAL A 165 27.91 1.19 -21.88
C VAL A 165 29.40 1.30 -21.55
N ALA A 166 29.79 1.06 -20.30
CA ALA A 166 31.19 0.99 -19.89
C ALA A 166 31.92 -0.30 -20.35
N GLY A 167 31.29 -1.13 -21.18
CA GLY A 167 31.91 -2.31 -21.80
C GLY A 167 31.91 -3.59 -20.95
N ARG A 168 31.29 -3.59 -19.76
CA ARG A 168 31.19 -4.79 -18.92
C ARG A 168 30.19 -5.80 -19.51
N LYS A 169 30.51 -7.10 -19.40
CA LYS A 169 29.71 -8.21 -19.95
C LYS A 169 29.64 -9.38 -18.97
N GLY A 170 28.68 -10.28 -19.18
CA GLY A 170 28.56 -11.53 -18.42
C GLY A 170 28.39 -11.32 -16.91
N ASP A 171 29.09 -12.13 -16.13
CA ASP A 171 28.99 -12.11 -14.66
C ASP A 171 29.48 -10.80 -14.03
N ASP A 172 30.48 -10.15 -14.62
CA ASP A 172 30.98 -8.85 -14.12
C ASP A 172 29.92 -7.75 -14.23
N LEU A 173 29.09 -7.79 -15.28
CA LEU A 173 27.95 -6.88 -15.44
C LEU A 173 26.90 -7.09 -14.32
N LEU A 174 26.60 -8.36 -13.99
CA LEU A 174 25.66 -8.70 -12.93
C LEU A 174 26.18 -8.33 -11.54
N VAL A 175 27.48 -8.52 -11.28
CA VAL A 175 28.12 -8.07 -10.03
C VAL A 175 28.06 -6.55 -9.91
N ALA A 176 28.41 -5.81 -10.97
CA ALA A 176 28.32 -4.36 -10.98
C ALA A 176 26.88 -3.86 -10.73
N GLY A 177 25.88 -4.45 -11.39
CA GLY A 177 24.47 -4.13 -11.17
C GLY A 177 24.02 -4.36 -9.73
N ARG A 178 24.42 -5.48 -9.11
CA ARG A 178 24.12 -5.76 -7.70
C ARG A 178 24.75 -4.73 -6.75
N CYS A 179 25.99 -4.31 -7.02
CA CYS A 179 26.66 -3.27 -6.23
C CYS A 179 25.95 -1.92 -6.31
N VAL A 180 25.52 -1.52 -7.51
CA VAL A 180 24.79 -0.26 -7.74
C VAL A 180 23.45 -0.29 -7.03
N ARG A 181 22.70 -1.37 -7.20
CA ARG A 181 21.41 -1.56 -6.54
C ARG A 181 21.56 -1.45 -5.03
N ARG A 182 22.56 -2.14 -4.44
CA ARG A 182 22.84 -2.04 -2.99
C ARG A 182 23.13 -0.61 -2.56
N ARG A 183 23.91 0.15 -3.35
CA ARG A 183 24.21 1.57 -3.07
C ARG A 183 22.98 2.46 -3.18
N ASN A 184 22.17 2.28 -4.22
CA ASN A 184 20.94 3.04 -4.45
C ASN A 184 19.93 2.78 -3.33
N ARG A 185 19.78 1.53 -2.92
CA ARG A 185 18.98 1.13 -1.75
C ARG A 185 19.43 1.84 -0.48
N ALA A 186 20.72 1.80 -0.19
CA ALA A 186 21.28 2.47 0.99
C ALA A 186 21.01 3.98 0.96
N ARG A 187 21.11 4.61 -0.22
CA ARG A 187 20.76 6.02 -0.42
C ARG A 187 19.28 6.28 -0.25
N LEU A 188 18.40 5.44 -0.79
CA LEU A 188 16.96 5.57 -0.65
C LEU A 188 16.55 5.52 0.82
N HIS A 189 17.08 4.56 1.58
CA HIS A 189 16.87 4.50 3.03
C HIS A 189 17.41 5.74 3.75
N ALA A 190 18.61 6.21 3.40
CA ALA A 190 19.16 7.44 4.00
C ALA A 190 18.26 8.67 3.73
N HIS A 191 17.74 8.81 2.51
CA HIS A 191 16.80 9.88 2.17
C HIS A 191 15.46 9.73 2.90
N HIS A 192 14.97 8.51 3.07
CA HIS A 192 13.76 8.23 3.86
C HIS A 192 13.94 8.67 5.33
N GLU A 193 15.04 8.29 5.97
CA GLU A 193 15.34 8.67 7.35
C GLU A 193 15.51 10.19 7.51
N GLN A 194 16.13 10.86 6.53
CA GLN A 194 16.22 12.32 6.50
C GLN A 194 14.83 12.95 6.37
N ALA A 195 14.01 12.51 5.42
CA ALA A 195 12.67 13.05 5.21
C ALA A 195 11.75 12.84 6.42
N ARG A 196 11.91 11.72 7.15
CA ARG A 196 11.23 11.49 8.43
C ARG A 196 11.58 12.57 9.45
N THR A 197 12.87 12.88 9.57
CA THR A 197 13.39 13.88 10.51
C THR A 197 12.92 15.27 10.12
N ASP A 198 13.01 15.61 8.82
CA ASP A 198 12.51 16.88 8.27
C ASP A 198 11.01 17.07 8.55
N LEU A 199 10.19 16.02 8.35
CA LEU A 199 8.75 16.05 8.64
C LEU A 199 8.46 16.39 10.11
N ILE A 200 9.13 15.71 11.05
CA ILE A 200 8.93 15.95 12.48
C ILE A 200 9.33 17.39 12.84
N HIS A 201 10.44 17.88 12.29
CA HIS A 201 10.88 19.26 12.53
C HIS A 201 9.93 20.30 11.94
N ALA A 202 9.46 20.10 10.71
CA ALA A 202 8.51 21.03 10.08
C ALA A 202 7.17 21.09 10.84
N LEU A 203 6.69 19.94 11.32
CA LEU A 203 5.50 19.88 12.17
C LEU A 203 5.70 20.55 13.54
N ALA A 204 6.87 20.39 14.16
CA ALA A 204 7.20 21.06 15.41
C ALA A 204 7.31 22.58 15.22
N GLU A 205 7.93 23.04 14.14
CA GLU A 205 8.03 24.46 13.80
C GLU A 205 6.65 25.07 13.52
N LEU A 206 5.74 24.33 12.87
CA LEU A 206 4.36 24.78 12.70
C LEU A 206 3.67 25.03 14.05
N LEU A 207 3.78 24.10 15.01
CA LEU A 207 3.21 24.29 16.35
C LEU A 207 3.84 25.50 17.05
N GLU A 208 5.17 25.57 17.06
CA GLU A 208 5.91 26.64 17.71
C GLU A 208 5.51 28.00 17.13
N THR A 209 5.45 28.13 15.81
CA THR A 209 5.08 29.39 15.16
C THR A 209 3.64 29.77 15.41
N VAL A 210 2.70 28.82 15.46
CA VAL A 210 1.29 29.11 15.83
C VAL A 210 1.18 29.55 17.29
N GLU A 211 1.90 28.92 18.21
CA GLU A 211 1.91 29.28 19.63
C GLU A 211 2.59 30.63 19.90
N HIS A 212 3.65 30.99 19.16
CA HIS A 212 4.30 32.30 19.32
C HIS A 212 3.48 33.45 18.74
N ASN A 213 2.63 33.17 17.75
CA ASN A 213 1.80 34.18 17.09
C ASN A 213 0.50 34.50 17.84
N LEU A 214 0.35 34.03 19.10
CA LEU A 214 -0.84 34.29 19.88
C LEU A 214 -1.18 35.79 19.95
N PRO A 215 -2.40 36.19 19.54
CA PRO A 215 -2.83 37.55 19.78
C PRO A 215 -3.07 37.72 21.28
N ALA A 216 -2.36 38.68 21.90
CA ALA A 216 -2.64 39.16 23.26
C ALA A 216 -4.00 39.88 23.41
N ARG A 217 -4.91 39.78 22.43
CA ARG A 217 -6.15 40.59 22.37
C ARG A 217 -7.35 39.76 21.91
N ALA A 218 -8.50 40.02 22.55
CA ALA A 218 -9.79 39.38 22.36
C ALA A 218 -10.37 39.48 20.93
N ALA A 219 -9.93 40.43 20.11
CA ALA A 219 -10.35 40.57 18.71
C ALA A 219 -9.64 39.52 17.85
N GLY A 220 -10.31 38.38 17.62
CA GLY A 220 -9.78 37.25 16.84
C GLY A 220 -9.74 35.91 17.57
N ALA A 221 -10.31 35.82 18.78
CA ALA A 221 -10.32 34.59 19.57
C ALA A 221 -10.97 33.39 18.83
N GLU A 222 -12.06 33.62 18.09
CA GLU A 222 -12.73 32.56 17.32
C GLU A 222 -11.87 32.02 16.17
N THR A 223 -11.29 32.90 15.36
CA THR A 223 -10.41 32.52 14.24
C THR A 223 -9.15 31.82 14.74
N PHE A 224 -8.60 32.28 15.88
CA PHE A 224 -7.49 31.62 16.53
C PHE A 224 -7.88 30.21 17.02
N ALA A 225 -9.05 30.06 17.64
CA ALA A 225 -9.54 28.75 18.07
C ALA A 225 -9.72 27.80 16.88
N GLN A 226 -10.28 28.29 15.77
CA GLN A 226 -10.42 27.53 14.53
C GLN A 226 -9.05 27.08 13.99
N LEU A 227 -8.08 28.00 13.91
CA LEU A 227 -6.71 27.70 13.49
C LEU A 227 -6.08 26.63 14.39
N TYR A 228 -6.19 26.77 15.70
CA TYR A 228 -5.61 25.83 16.65
C TYR A 228 -6.27 24.44 16.56
N TRP A 229 -7.58 24.39 16.31
CA TRP A 229 -8.28 23.13 16.03
C TRP A 229 -7.78 22.45 14.75
N LEU A 230 -7.47 23.21 13.69
CA LEU A 230 -6.84 22.64 12.50
C LEU A 230 -5.46 22.08 12.81
N VAL A 231 -4.64 22.78 13.60
CA VAL A 231 -3.32 22.30 14.02
C VAL A 231 -3.42 20.99 14.81
N ILE A 232 -4.34 20.87 15.77
CA ILE A 232 -4.61 19.60 16.47
C ILE A 232 -5.00 18.50 15.47
N ARG A 233 -5.85 18.83 14.49
CA ARG A 233 -6.28 17.88 13.45
C ARG A 233 -5.11 17.44 12.55
N VAL A 234 -4.20 18.34 12.19
CA VAL A 234 -2.96 18.04 11.46
C VAL A 234 -2.16 16.99 12.22
N PHE A 235 -1.94 17.17 13.53
CA PHE A 235 -1.19 16.21 14.33
C PHE A 235 -1.87 14.85 14.47
N ALA A 236 -3.20 14.83 14.64
CA ALA A 236 -3.96 13.58 14.67
C ALA A 236 -3.83 12.82 13.34
N GLN A 237 -4.04 13.50 12.21
CA GLN A 237 -3.93 12.90 10.88
C GLN A 237 -2.50 12.47 10.54
N ALA A 238 -1.49 13.24 10.96
CA ALA A 238 -0.09 12.85 10.82
C ALA A 238 0.22 11.58 11.63
N THR A 239 -0.31 11.45 12.84
CA THR A 239 -0.16 10.24 13.66
C THR A 239 -0.81 9.02 12.98
N ASP A 240 -2.02 9.19 12.43
CA ASP A 240 -2.71 8.13 11.68
C ASP A 240 -1.92 7.71 10.44
N LEU A 241 -1.41 8.68 9.66
CA LEU A 241 -0.59 8.44 8.48
C LEU A 241 0.71 7.70 8.81
N LEU A 242 1.42 8.13 9.85
CA LEU A 242 2.67 7.49 10.28
C LEU A 242 2.43 6.07 10.82
N SER A 243 1.29 5.86 11.49
CA SER A 243 0.87 4.53 11.93
C SER A 243 0.54 3.63 10.74
N LEU A 244 -0.10 4.16 9.69
CA LEU A 244 -0.35 3.43 8.46
C LEU A 244 0.93 3.05 7.72
N LEU A 245 1.99 3.86 7.84
CA LEU A 245 3.31 3.59 7.23
C LEU A 245 4.23 2.73 8.11
N ASP A 246 3.72 2.20 9.22
CA ASP A 246 4.47 1.42 10.22
C ASP A 246 5.66 2.16 10.88
N ASP A 247 5.71 3.50 10.82
CA ASP A 247 6.77 4.30 11.44
C ASP A 247 6.42 4.68 12.89
N ARG A 248 6.60 3.70 13.79
CA ARG A 248 6.25 3.86 15.21
C ARG A 248 7.02 4.97 15.93
N ALA A 249 8.28 5.18 15.55
CA ALA A 249 9.14 6.18 16.20
C ALA A 249 8.68 7.60 15.85
N ALA A 250 8.39 7.85 14.57
CA ALA A 250 7.82 9.11 14.13
C ALA A 250 6.40 9.31 14.68
N ALA A 251 5.55 8.28 14.63
CA ALA A 251 4.18 8.36 15.16
C ALA A 251 4.18 8.73 16.66
N THR A 252 5.09 8.16 17.46
CA THR A 252 5.25 8.50 18.88
C THR A 252 5.70 9.96 19.07
N SER A 253 6.60 10.45 18.21
CA SER A 253 7.10 11.82 18.28
C SER A 253 6.00 12.82 17.94
N VAL A 254 5.20 12.56 16.91
CA VAL A 254 4.06 13.38 16.50
C VAL A 254 2.91 13.31 17.54
N ALA A 255 2.68 12.14 18.15
CA ALA A 255 1.71 12.02 19.24
C ALA A 255 2.08 12.89 20.45
N ARG A 256 3.37 13.03 20.77
CA ARG A 256 3.83 13.97 21.82
C ARG A 256 3.57 15.43 21.45
N LEU A 257 3.72 15.79 20.17
CA LEU A 257 3.35 17.13 19.68
C LEU A 257 1.84 17.36 19.79
N LEU A 258 1.03 16.35 19.46
CA LEU A 258 -0.42 16.39 19.66
C LEU A 258 -0.79 16.61 21.12
N ASP A 259 -0.18 15.87 22.05
CA ASP A 259 -0.40 16.00 23.48
C ASP A 259 -0.01 17.40 24.00
N ALA A 260 1.13 17.91 23.54
CA ALA A 260 1.60 19.26 23.85
C ALA A 260 0.59 20.32 23.38
N ALA A 261 0.12 20.20 22.12
CA ALA A 261 -0.88 21.11 21.57
C ALA A 261 -2.20 21.04 22.36
N CYS A 262 -2.66 19.84 22.71
CA CYS A 262 -3.88 19.68 23.50
C CYS A 262 -3.73 20.26 24.93
N ALA A 263 -2.57 20.07 25.57
CA ALA A 263 -2.29 20.63 26.88
C ALA A 263 -2.23 22.17 26.84
N TRP A 264 -1.63 22.72 25.79
CA TRP A 264 -1.62 24.15 25.55
C TRP A 264 -3.04 24.70 25.34
N ALA A 265 -3.85 24.08 24.48
CA ALA A 265 -5.24 24.50 24.21
C ALA A 265 -6.11 24.51 25.48
N ARG A 266 -5.91 23.53 26.38
CA ARG A 266 -6.59 23.47 27.68
C ARG A 266 -6.20 24.63 28.59
N ARG A 267 -4.90 24.97 28.66
CA ARG A 267 -4.40 26.06 29.52
C ARG A 267 -4.92 27.44 29.09
N HIS A 268 -5.16 27.62 27.80
CA HIS A 268 -5.60 28.90 27.23
C HIS A 268 -7.12 28.94 26.92
N GLU A 269 -7.90 27.99 27.45
CA GLU A 269 -9.36 27.91 27.29
C GLU A 269 -9.85 27.93 25.83
N VAL A 270 -8.97 27.60 24.87
CA VAL A 270 -9.27 27.60 23.43
C VAL A 270 -10.36 26.59 23.09
N LEU A 271 -10.43 25.51 23.87
CA LEU A 271 -11.44 24.45 23.73
C LEU A 271 -12.82 24.85 24.26
N ALA A 272 -12.91 25.92 25.06
CA ALA A 272 -14.17 26.42 25.63
C ALA A 272 -14.89 27.41 24.68
N LEU A 273 -14.19 27.92 23.67
CA LEU A 273 -14.77 28.81 22.67
C LEU A 273 -15.78 28.04 21.79
N PRO A 274 -16.94 28.65 21.48
CA PRO A 274 -17.99 27.98 20.72
C PRO A 274 -17.42 27.55 19.37
N ARG A 275 -17.64 26.27 19.04
CA ARG A 275 -17.37 25.73 17.70
C ARG A 275 -18.41 26.31 16.73
N THR A 276 -18.31 27.59 16.42
CA THR A 276 -19.12 28.22 15.38
C THR A 276 -18.75 27.52 14.06
N ASN A 277 -19.64 26.64 13.60
CA ASN A 277 -19.64 25.96 12.29
C ASN A 277 -18.60 24.85 12.02
N ALA A 278 -17.95 24.25 13.03
CA ALA A 278 -17.12 23.05 12.81
C ALA A 278 -17.95 21.81 12.35
N ALA A 279 -19.28 21.83 12.51
CA ALA A 279 -20.18 20.78 12.05
C ALA A 279 -20.23 20.61 10.52
N GLN A 280 -19.76 21.59 9.73
CA GLN A 280 -19.61 21.44 8.27
C GLN A 280 -18.24 20.86 7.84
N ILE A 281 -17.24 20.82 8.73
CA ILE A 281 -15.85 20.47 8.36
C ILE A 281 -15.36 19.17 9.06
N GLY A 282 -16.07 18.67 10.08
CA GLY A 282 -15.61 17.58 10.95
C GLY A 282 -16.59 16.42 11.12
N GLY A 283 -17.04 15.78 10.03
CA GLY A 283 -17.59 14.43 10.12
C GLY A 283 -16.48 13.43 10.42
N ALA A 284 -16.56 12.75 11.58
CA ALA A 284 -15.68 11.68 12.05
C ALA A 284 -14.34 12.08 12.70
N LEU A 285 -14.39 12.64 13.91
CA LEU A 285 -13.37 12.35 14.93
C LEU A 285 -14.10 11.93 16.22
N CYS A 286 -13.90 10.67 16.58
CA CYS A 286 -14.12 10.03 17.89
C CYS A 286 -15.30 10.54 18.73
N GLN A 287 -16.45 9.85 18.64
CA GLN A 287 -17.30 9.74 19.83
C GLN A 287 -16.57 8.85 20.85
N PRO A 288 -16.40 9.29 22.12
CA PRO A 288 -15.96 8.38 23.16
C PRO A 288 -17.00 7.25 23.28
N SER A 289 -16.57 6.02 23.03
CA SER A 289 -17.38 4.83 23.28
C SER A 289 -17.56 4.69 24.80
N THR A 290 -18.62 5.31 25.32
CA THR A 290 -19.15 5.01 26.65
C THR A 290 -20.35 4.10 26.48
N GLN A 291 -20.11 2.85 26.11
CA GLN A 291 -21.07 1.78 26.40
C GLN A 291 -20.45 0.86 27.46
N PRO A 292 -20.98 0.82 28.68
CA PRO A 292 -20.64 -0.22 29.64
C PRO A 292 -21.17 -1.54 29.09
N THR A 293 -20.26 -2.49 28.86
CA THR A 293 -20.59 -3.87 28.54
C THR A 293 -21.20 -4.51 29.79
N ASN A 294 -22.53 -4.47 29.91
CA ASN A 294 -23.25 -5.29 30.88
C ASN A 294 -23.14 -6.75 30.44
N LEU A 295 -22.15 -7.45 30.98
CA LEU A 295 -22.05 -8.91 30.94
C LEU A 295 -22.99 -9.48 32.00
N THR A 296 -24.28 -9.60 31.68
CA THR A 296 -25.18 -10.49 32.40
C THR A 296 -25.02 -11.90 31.86
N HIS A 297 -24.25 -12.71 32.58
CA HIS A 297 -24.26 -14.17 32.45
C HIS A 297 -25.63 -14.71 32.90
N PRO A 298 -26.35 -15.52 32.10
CA PRO A 298 -27.42 -16.35 32.62
C PRO A 298 -26.80 -17.58 33.31
N THR A 299 -27.05 -17.67 34.62
CA THR A 299 -26.81 -18.83 35.47
C THR A 299 -27.64 -20.03 34.99
N PRO A 300 -27.09 -21.24 34.85
CA PRO A 300 -27.90 -22.43 34.62
C PRO A 300 -28.63 -22.85 35.90
N GLN A 301 -29.95 -22.99 35.84
CA GLN A 301 -30.74 -23.60 36.90
C GLN A 301 -30.38 -25.09 37.07
N PRO A 302 -30.32 -25.60 38.31
CA PRO A 302 -30.26 -27.03 38.56
C PRO A 302 -31.63 -27.67 38.38
N THR A 303 -31.60 -28.90 37.90
CA THR A 303 -32.71 -29.81 37.63
C THR A 303 -33.55 -30.14 38.87
N ALA A 304 -34.83 -30.39 38.63
CA ALA A 304 -35.63 -31.42 39.29
C ALA A 304 -36.49 -32.10 38.22
#